data_AF-A0ABC8AF26-F1
#
_entry.id   AF-A0ABC8AF26-F1
#
_cell.length_a   1.000
_cell.length_b   1.000
_cell.length_c   1.000
_cell.angle_alpha   90.00
_cell.angle_beta   90.00
_cell.angle_gamma   90.00
#
_symmetry.space_group_name_H-M   'P 1'
#
loop_
_entity.id
_entity.type
_entity.pdbx_description
1 polymer ?
#
loop_
_entity_poly.entity_id
_entity_poly.type
_entity_poly.pdbx_seq_one_letter_code
_entity_poly.pdbx_strand_id
1 'polypeptide(L)'
;MTATIADPLALTRQWIERAVIGLNLCPFAKAVYIKQQLRLVLSDATKPETLLEHLAKELLLLRDTPAEHIDTTLIVHPHVLTDFLDYNDFLDNVDAIIKTLDLQSILQVASFHPKYQFHGTAPDDMSNYTNRSPYPSLHLLREKSVDHAIAAFPDPNVIVQRNIHTLKCLGHAGWQQVLAGTQIE
;
A
#
# COMPACT_ATOMS: atom_id res chain seq x y z
N MET A 1 29.55 -7.79 14.40
CA MET A 1 28.87 -7.20 13.22
C MET A 1 27.41 -7.00 13.62
N THR A 2 27.07 -5.80 14.06
CA THR A 2 25.66 -5.43 14.30
C THR A 2 24.94 -5.51 12.97
N ALA A 3 24.04 -6.48 12.82
CA ALA A 3 23.10 -6.49 11.70
C ALA A 3 22.41 -5.13 11.69
N THR A 4 22.64 -4.34 10.65
CA THR A 4 21.93 -3.07 10.46
C THR A 4 20.45 -3.44 10.40
N ILE A 5 19.69 -3.08 11.43
CA ILE A 5 18.24 -3.27 11.44
C ILE A 5 17.74 -2.46 10.24
N ALA A 6 17.17 -3.13 9.25
CA ALA A 6 16.73 -2.46 8.03
C ALA A 6 15.60 -1.49 8.37
N ASP A 7 15.74 -0.22 7.97
CA ASP A 7 14.71 0.80 8.18
C ASP A 7 13.45 0.46 7.37
N PRO A 8 12.29 0.19 8.03
CA PRO A 8 11.06 -0.17 7.34
C PRO A 8 10.57 0.89 6.37
N LEU A 9 10.75 2.17 6.68
CA LEU A 9 10.34 3.26 5.80
C LEU A 9 11.23 3.37 4.57
N ALA A 10 12.55 3.19 4.74
CA ALA A 10 13.48 3.18 3.60
C ALA A 10 13.19 2.03 2.63
N LEU A 11 12.94 0.82 3.15
CA LEU A 11 12.58 -0.34 2.31
C LEU A 11 11.22 -0.15 1.62
N THR A 12 10.24 0.42 2.33
CA THR A 12 8.93 0.71 1.75
C THR A 12 9.04 1.76 0.65
N ARG A 13 9.87 2.80 0.84
CA ARG A 13 10.16 3.80 -0.19
C ARG A 13 10.81 3.19 -1.43
N GLN A 14 11.80 2.31 -1.26
CA GLN A 14 12.42 1.61 -2.38
C GLN A 14 11.40 0.73 -3.14
N TRP A 15 10.50 0.05 -2.42
CA TRP A 15 9.42 -0.70 -3.04
C TRP A 15 8.45 0.19 -3.84
N ILE A 16 8.09 1.37 -3.30
CA ILE A 16 7.27 2.35 -4.03
C ILE A 16 7.98 2.78 -5.32
N GLU A 17 9.25 3.17 -5.24
CA GLU A 17 10.01 3.68 -6.38
C GLU A 17 10.22 2.62 -7.45
N ARG A 18 10.61 1.40 -7.05
CA ARG A 18 11.04 0.34 -7.98
C ARG A 18 9.88 -0.50 -8.49
N ALA A 19 8.98 -0.92 -7.60
CA ALA A 19 7.86 -1.77 -7.98
C ALA A 19 6.63 -0.93 -8.35
N VAL A 20 6.12 -0.10 -7.44
CA VAL A 20 4.84 0.60 -7.68
C VAL A 20 4.94 1.59 -8.83
N ILE A 21 5.97 2.45 -8.83
CA ILE A 21 6.21 3.45 -9.86
C ILE A 21 7.00 2.86 -11.03
N GLY A 22 8.09 2.13 -10.75
CA GLY A 22 8.98 1.59 -11.78
C GLY A 22 8.32 0.57 -12.72
N LEU A 23 7.46 -0.31 -12.20
CA LEU A 23 6.63 -1.21 -13.01
C LEU A 23 5.26 -0.59 -13.37
N ASN A 24 5.05 0.68 -13.02
CA ASN A 24 3.82 1.43 -13.24
C ASN A 24 2.56 0.78 -12.63
N LEU A 25 2.68 -0.07 -11.59
CA LEU A 25 1.56 -0.84 -11.00
C LEU A 25 0.39 0.05 -10.57
N CYS A 26 0.70 1.24 -10.04
CA CYS A 26 -0.30 2.28 -9.84
C CYS A 26 0.05 3.48 -10.74
N PRO A 27 -0.75 3.76 -11.80
CA PRO A 27 -0.46 4.86 -12.72
C PRO A 27 -0.52 6.24 -12.07
N PHE A 28 -1.12 6.33 -10.88
CA PHE A 28 -1.35 7.58 -10.15
C PHE A 28 -0.23 7.88 -9.14
N ALA A 29 0.49 6.85 -8.70
CA ALA A 29 1.48 6.96 -7.63
C ALA A 29 2.61 7.94 -7.98
N LYS A 30 3.04 7.98 -9.25
CA LYS A 30 4.16 8.84 -9.68
C LYS A 30 3.89 10.33 -9.47
N ALA A 31 2.67 10.79 -9.78
CA ALA A 31 2.32 12.20 -9.65
C ALA A 31 2.31 12.64 -8.18
N VAL A 32 1.65 11.86 -7.32
CA VAL A 32 1.59 12.10 -5.87
C VAL A 32 3.00 12.06 -5.25
N TYR A 33 3.83 11.10 -5.68
CA TYR A 33 5.19 10.93 -5.17
C TYR A 33 6.09 12.12 -5.52
N ILE A 34 6.11 12.56 -6.78
CA ILE A 34 6.94 13.69 -7.24
C ILE A 34 6.49 15.00 -6.60
N LYS A 35 5.19 15.19 -6.39
CA LYS A 35 4.63 16.36 -5.69
C LYS A 35 4.84 16.33 -4.17
N GLN A 36 5.49 15.28 -3.63
CA GLN A 36 5.72 15.09 -2.20
C GLN A 36 4.42 15.04 -1.37
N GLN A 37 3.35 14.53 -1.98
CA GLN A 37 2.01 14.43 -1.38
C GLN A 37 1.72 13.07 -0.75
N LEU A 38 2.69 12.15 -0.78
CA LEU A 38 2.64 10.88 -0.06
C LEU A 38 3.32 11.03 1.30
N ARG A 39 2.53 10.88 2.36
CA ARG A 39 3.03 10.78 3.73
C ARG A 39 3.32 9.31 4.06
N LEU A 40 4.56 9.00 4.44
CA LEU A 40 4.95 7.70 4.98
C LEU A 40 5.05 7.78 6.50
N VAL A 41 4.37 6.88 7.20
CA VAL A 41 4.34 6.86 8.67
C VAL A 41 4.72 5.47 9.16
N LEU A 42 5.66 5.41 10.11
CA LEU A 42 5.96 4.18 10.84
C LEU A 42 5.03 4.09 12.05
N SER A 43 4.30 3.00 12.16
CA SER A 43 3.56 2.64 13.37
C SER A 43 4.40 1.65 14.17
N ASP A 44 4.74 2.02 15.40
CA ASP A 44 5.43 1.17 16.38
C ASP A 44 4.46 0.27 17.17
N ALA A 45 3.18 0.25 16.78
CA ALA A 45 2.16 -0.58 17.40
C ALA A 45 2.57 -2.06 17.41
N THR A 46 2.48 -2.67 18.58
CA THR A 46 2.70 -4.12 18.80
C THR A 46 1.39 -4.88 19.02
N LYS A 47 0.26 -4.17 19.03
CA LYS A 47 -1.08 -4.71 19.25
C LYS A 47 -2.11 -4.08 18.29
N PRO A 48 -3.14 -4.83 17.86
CA PRO A 48 -4.13 -4.33 16.90
C PRO A 48 -4.87 -3.08 17.39
N GLU A 49 -5.16 -2.97 18.67
CA GLU A 49 -5.89 -1.83 19.25
C GLU A 49 -5.08 -0.54 19.11
N THR A 50 -3.78 -0.59 19.41
CA THR A 50 -2.87 0.54 19.22
C THR A 50 -2.71 0.92 17.74
N LEU A 51 -2.68 -0.08 16.84
CA LEU A 51 -2.68 0.19 15.41
C LEU A 51 -3.96 0.88 14.96
N LEU A 52 -5.11 0.49 15.51
CA LEU A 52 -6.41 1.12 15.21
C LEU A 52 -6.44 2.59 15.67
N GLU A 53 -5.85 2.90 16.83
CA GLU A 53 -5.67 4.29 17.29
C GLU A 53 -4.77 5.10 16.34
N HIS A 54 -3.68 4.52 15.86
CA HIS A 54 -2.78 5.16 14.89
C HIS A 54 -3.49 5.40 13.56
N LEU A 55 -4.25 4.43 13.08
CA LEU A 55 -5.08 4.55 11.89
C LEU A 55 -6.10 5.69 12.04
N ALA A 56 -6.83 5.75 13.16
CA ALA A 56 -7.80 6.81 13.40
C ALA A 56 -7.15 8.21 13.38
N LYS A 57 -5.97 8.36 13.98
CA LYS A 57 -5.22 9.63 13.96
C LYS A 57 -4.83 10.04 12.54
N GLU A 58 -4.30 9.11 11.74
CA GLU A 58 -3.87 9.40 10.37
C GLU A 58 -5.05 9.61 9.41
N LEU A 59 -6.21 8.95 9.64
CA LEU A 59 -7.46 9.21 8.92
C LEU A 59 -7.94 10.64 9.14
N LEU A 60 -8.01 11.10 10.41
CA LEU A 60 -8.41 12.46 10.74
C LEU A 60 -7.41 13.49 10.22
N LEU A 61 -6.11 13.22 10.36
CA LEU A 61 -5.06 14.08 9.83
C LEU A 61 -5.18 14.23 8.32
N LEU A 62 -5.39 13.13 7.58
CA LEU A 62 -5.57 13.18 6.14
C LEU A 62 -6.83 13.97 5.77
N ARG A 63 -7.96 13.74 6.44
CA ARG A 63 -9.19 14.51 6.22
C ARG A 63 -8.95 16.01 6.38
N ASP A 64 -8.29 16.41 7.47
CA ASP A 64 -8.16 17.81 7.89
C ASP A 64 -7.00 18.56 7.19
N THR A 65 -6.12 17.84 6.50
CA THR A 65 -5.02 18.43 5.73
C THR A 65 -5.45 18.66 4.28
N PRO A 66 -5.11 19.81 3.65
CA PRO A 66 -5.32 20.00 2.21
C PRO A 66 -4.56 18.97 1.36
N ALA A 67 -5.15 18.53 0.25
CA ALA A 67 -4.57 17.53 -0.65
C ALA A 67 -3.25 18.00 -1.29
N GLU A 68 -3.06 19.31 -1.40
CA GLU A 68 -1.82 19.92 -1.89
C GLU A 68 -0.63 19.61 -1.00
N HIS A 69 -0.86 19.41 0.31
CA HIS A 69 0.16 19.06 1.28
C HIS A 69 0.26 17.55 1.50
N ILE A 70 -0.87 16.87 1.71
CA ILE A 70 -0.93 15.42 1.90
C ILE A 70 -2.14 14.89 1.14
N ASP A 71 -1.89 14.19 0.05
CA ASP A 71 -2.95 13.57 -0.74
C ASP A 71 -3.24 12.14 -0.28
N THR A 72 -2.20 11.41 0.14
CA THR A 72 -2.33 10.04 0.65
C THR A 72 -1.37 9.77 1.81
N THR A 73 -1.75 8.83 2.68
CA THR A 73 -0.92 8.38 3.80
C THR A 73 -0.73 6.88 3.73
N LEU A 74 0.51 6.40 3.77
CA LEU A 74 0.83 4.97 3.88
C LEU A 74 1.41 4.70 5.28
N ILE A 75 0.65 3.96 6.08
CA ILE A 75 1.05 3.51 7.42
C ILE A 75 1.78 2.18 7.27
N VAL A 76 3.02 2.10 7.74
CA VAL A 76 3.85 0.90 7.76
C VAL A 76 3.91 0.38 9.19
N HIS A 77 3.48 -0.86 9.44
CA HIS A 77 3.36 -1.41 10.80
C HIS A 77 4.08 -2.76 10.95
N PRO A 78 5.41 -2.76 11.12
CA PRO A 78 6.24 -3.98 11.08
C PRO A 78 6.10 -4.89 12.32
N HIS A 79 5.49 -4.42 13.40
CA HIS A 79 5.50 -5.10 14.70
C HIS A 79 4.16 -5.73 15.11
N VAL A 80 3.13 -5.63 14.25
CA VAL A 80 1.80 -6.16 14.51
C VAL A 80 1.15 -6.60 13.19
N LEU A 81 0.28 -7.61 13.24
CA LEU A 81 -0.40 -8.18 12.08
C LEU A 81 0.60 -8.65 11.00
N THR A 82 1.65 -9.35 11.44
CA THR A 82 2.66 -9.97 10.55
C THR A 82 2.21 -11.34 10.03
N ASP A 83 1.18 -11.92 10.65
CA ASP A 83 0.41 -13.00 10.08
C ASP A 83 -0.68 -12.44 9.15
N PHE A 84 -0.86 -13.07 7.99
CA PHE A 84 -1.76 -12.54 6.97
C PHE A 84 -3.23 -12.77 7.32
N LEU A 85 -3.57 -13.86 8.01
CA LEU A 85 -4.96 -14.13 8.38
C LEU A 85 -5.41 -13.14 9.45
N ASP A 86 -4.59 -12.92 10.48
CA ASP A 86 -4.84 -11.88 11.49
C ASP A 86 -4.96 -10.48 10.85
N TYR A 87 -4.08 -10.17 9.88
CA TYR A 87 -4.15 -8.92 9.12
C TYR A 87 -5.45 -8.81 8.32
N ASN A 88 -5.86 -9.88 7.64
CA ASN A 88 -7.08 -9.90 6.83
C ASN A 88 -8.33 -9.71 7.69
N ASP A 89 -8.40 -10.38 8.85
CA ASP A 89 -9.50 -10.21 9.82
C ASP A 89 -9.52 -8.78 10.40
N PHE A 90 -8.35 -8.14 10.56
CA PHE A 90 -8.27 -6.76 11.02
C PHE A 90 -8.89 -5.76 10.04
N LEU A 91 -9.02 -6.07 8.74
CA LEU A 91 -9.62 -5.17 7.76
C LEU A 91 -11.11 -4.85 8.07
N ASP A 92 -11.83 -5.75 8.74
CA ASP A 92 -13.18 -5.47 9.23
C ASP A 92 -13.19 -4.32 10.25
N ASN A 93 -12.14 -4.21 11.09
CA ASN A 93 -11.99 -3.11 12.04
C ASN A 93 -11.64 -1.80 11.33
N VAL A 94 -10.86 -1.87 10.23
CA VAL A 94 -10.54 -0.72 9.37
C VAL A 94 -11.82 -0.14 8.78
N ASP A 95 -12.69 -0.98 8.23
CA ASP A 95 -13.98 -0.54 7.68
C ASP A 95 -14.90 0.02 8.77
N ALA A 96 -14.93 -0.61 9.95
CA ALA A 96 -15.71 -0.16 11.08
C ALA A 96 -15.27 1.24 11.57
N ILE A 97 -13.97 1.53 11.65
CA ILE A 97 -13.48 2.84 12.10
C ILE A 97 -13.72 3.94 11.06
N ILE A 98 -13.57 3.65 9.76
CA ILE A 98 -13.92 4.60 8.68
C ILE A 98 -15.40 5.00 8.79
N LYS A 99 -16.27 4.02 9.01
CA LYS A 99 -17.70 4.26 9.25
C LYS A 99 -17.95 5.07 10.51
N THR A 100 -17.32 4.71 11.62
CA THR A 100 -17.49 5.39 12.91
C THR A 100 -17.06 6.85 12.88
N LEU A 101 -16.06 7.19 12.06
CA LEU A 101 -15.57 8.56 11.87
C LEU A 101 -16.32 9.35 10.77
N ASP A 102 -17.39 8.77 10.21
CA ASP A 102 -18.15 9.33 9.08
C ASP A 102 -17.28 9.67 7.86
N LEU A 103 -16.26 8.84 7.60
CA LEU A 103 -15.31 9.00 6.49
C LEU A 103 -15.68 8.16 5.27
N GLN A 104 -16.78 7.41 5.33
CA GLN A 104 -17.31 6.67 4.19
C GLN A 104 -17.54 7.65 3.03
N SER A 105 -17.11 7.31 1.81
CA SER A 105 -17.11 8.19 0.62
C SER A 105 -16.17 9.41 0.66
N ILE A 106 -15.38 9.58 1.72
CA ILE A 106 -14.33 10.61 1.80
C ILE A 106 -12.96 9.97 1.64
N LEU A 107 -12.69 8.93 2.44
CA LEU A 107 -11.44 8.18 2.44
C LEU A 107 -11.73 6.69 2.27
N GLN A 108 -10.83 6.00 1.59
CA GLN A 108 -10.76 4.54 1.53
C GLN A 108 -9.37 4.06 1.96
N VAL A 109 -9.27 2.78 2.34
CA VAL A 109 -8.01 2.15 2.71
C VAL A 109 -7.72 0.98 1.76
N ALA A 110 -6.59 1.06 1.06
CA ALA A 110 -6.04 -0.07 0.33
C ALA A 110 -5.06 -0.85 1.22
N SER A 111 -5.14 -2.18 1.15
CA SER A 111 -4.40 -3.10 2.01
C SER A 111 -3.20 -3.73 1.29
N PHE A 112 -2.08 -3.82 2.00
CA PHE A 112 -0.84 -4.41 1.52
C PHE A 112 -0.17 -5.24 2.61
N HIS A 113 0.36 -6.41 2.25
CA HIS A 113 0.97 -7.33 3.20
C HIS A 113 2.09 -8.17 2.55
N PRO A 114 3.20 -8.50 3.24
CA PRO A 114 4.28 -9.30 2.64
C PRO A 114 3.83 -10.68 2.15
N LYS A 115 2.84 -11.24 2.83
CA LYS A 115 2.21 -12.53 2.52
C LYS A 115 0.82 -12.37 1.92
N TYR A 116 0.50 -11.23 1.29
CA TYR A 116 -0.81 -11.03 0.68
C TYR A 116 -1.15 -12.20 -0.24
N GLN A 117 -2.38 -12.69 -0.14
CA GLN A 117 -2.92 -13.77 -0.95
C GLN A 117 -4.38 -13.45 -1.28
N PHE A 118 -4.70 -13.34 -2.56
CA PHE A 118 -6.08 -13.21 -3.00
C PHE A 118 -6.82 -14.54 -2.84
N HIS A 119 -8.13 -14.47 -2.60
CA HIS A 119 -8.97 -15.65 -2.55
C HIS A 119 -8.83 -16.47 -3.84
N GLY A 120 -8.61 -17.79 -3.69
CA GLY A 120 -8.51 -18.72 -4.83
C GLY A 120 -7.16 -18.77 -5.53
N THR A 121 -6.13 -18.03 -5.09
CA THR A 121 -4.78 -18.12 -5.66
C THR A 121 -3.87 -19.02 -4.81
N ALA A 122 -2.79 -19.53 -5.41
CA ALA A 122 -1.74 -20.21 -4.65
C ALA A 122 -0.88 -19.17 -3.88
N PRO A 123 -0.25 -19.54 -2.75
CA PRO A 123 0.59 -18.62 -1.97
C PRO A 123 1.78 -18.02 -2.74
N ASP A 124 2.24 -18.64 -3.82
CA ASP A 124 3.32 -18.15 -4.67
C ASP A 124 2.81 -17.53 -5.99
N ASP A 125 1.51 -17.43 -6.22
CA ASP A 125 0.99 -16.84 -7.45
C ASP A 125 1.44 -15.37 -7.60
N MET A 126 2.02 -15.04 -8.76
CA MET A 126 2.52 -13.69 -9.05
C MET A 126 1.43 -12.61 -9.04
N SER A 127 0.16 -12.94 -9.24
CA SER A 127 -0.96 -11.99 -9.10
C SER A 127 -1.06 -11.43 -7.68
N ASN A 128 -0.67 -12.19 -6.65
CA ASN A 128 -0.66 -11.70 -5.28
C ASN A 128 0.31 -10.54 -5.07
N TYR A 129 1.35 -10.44 -5.91
CA TYR A 129 2.39 -9.43 -5.78
C TYR A 129 1.90 -8.02 -6.15
N THR A 130 0.68 -7.86 -6.70
CA THR A 130 0.06 -6.53 -6.83
C THR A 130 -0.18 -5.86 -5.48
N ASN A 131 -0.36 -6.67 -4.43
CA ASN A 131 -0.64 -6.21 -3.07
C ASN A 131 0.43 -6.67 -2.06
N ARG A 132 1.54 -7.27 -2.53
CA ARG A 132 2.68 -7.56 -1.65
C ARG A 132 3.57 -6.35 -1.46
N SER A 133 3.79 -6.03 -0.19
CA SER A 133 4.66 -4.96 0.29
C SER A 133 5.77 -5.52 1.17
N PRO A 134 6.84 -4.75 1.46
CA PRO A 134 7.91 -5.21 2.35
C PRO A 134 7.45 -5.46 3.80
N TYR A 135 6.44 -4.71 4.24
CA TYR A 135 5.85 -4.80 5.58
C TYR A 135 4.32 -4.67 5.50
N PRO A 136 3.59 -5.19 6.50
CA PRO A 136 2.17 -4.92 6.64
C PRO A 136 1.92 -3.41 6.58
N SER A 137 1.01 -2.98 5.70
CA SER A 137 0.75 -1.57 5.47
C SER A 137 -0.73 -1.28 5.19
N LEU A 138 -1.17 -0.08 5.55
CA LEU A 138 -2.50 0.47 5.23
C LEU A 138 -2.32 1.77 4.46
N HIS A 139 -2.86 1.85 3.24
CA HIS A 139 -2.77 3.03 2.38
C HIS A 139 -4.09 3.78 2.38
N LEU A 140 -4.11 4.93 3.06
CA LEU A 140 -5.25 5.83 3.13
C LEU A 140 -5.25 6.71 1.88
N LEU A 141 -6.37 6.67 1.15
CA LEU A 141 -6.57 7.38 -0.11
C LEU A 141 -7.82 8.25 0.00
N ARG A 142 -7.79 9.43 -0.64
CA ARG A 142 -8.99 10.25 -0.82
C ARG A 142 -9.80 9.73 -1.99
N GLU A 143 -11.10 9.51 -1.77
CA GLU A 143 -12.02 9.07 -2.81
C GLU A 143 -12.02 10.05 -4.00
N LYS A 144 -12.08 11.35 -3.72
CA LYS A 144 -12.00 12.39 -4.76
C LYS A 144 -10.74 12.33 -5.61
N SER A 145 -9.59 12.03 -4.99
CA SER A 145 -8.31 11.94 -5.71
C SER A 145 -8.27 10.68 -6.58
N VAL A 146 -8.80 9.56 -6.07
CA VAL A 146 -8.95 8.32 -6.83
C VAL A 146 -9.92 8.50 -8.00
N ASP A 147 -11.08 9.10 -7.77
CA ASP A 147 -12.08 9.38 -8.81
C ASP A 147 -11.50 10.26 -9.93
N HIS A 148 -10.78 11.32 -9.57
CA HIS A 148 -10.14 12.19 -10.54
C HIS A 148 -9.10 11.43 -11.38
N ALA A 149 -8.34 10.55 -10.72
CA ALA A 149 -7.32 9.75 -11.37
C ALA A 149 -7.93 8.69 -12.31
N ILE A 150 -9.04 8.07 -11.91
CA ILE A 150 -9.82 7.13 -12.73
C ILE A 150 -10.49 7.86 -13.89
N ALA A 151 -11.04 9.06 -13.71
CA ALA A 151 -11.66 9.82 -14.80
C ALA A 151 -10.67 10.13 -15.95
N ALA A 152 -9.38 10.19 -15.64
CA ALA A 152 -8.31 10.33 -16.64
C ALA A 152 -7.91 9.00 -17.31
N PHE A 153 -8.47 7.86 -16.89
CA PHE A 153 -8.16 6.52 -17.37
C PHE A 153 -9.42 5.79 -17.90
N PRO A 154 -9.37 5.14 -19.08
CA PRO A 154 -10.59 4.59 -19.70
C PRO A 154 -11.30 3.47 -18.91
N ASP A 155 -10.58 2.66 -18.12
CA ASP A 155 -11.16 1.55 -17.35
C ASP A 155 -10.21 1.06 -16.23
N PRO A 156 -10.60 1.12 -14.94
CA PRO A 156 -9.84 0.55 -13.82
C PRO A 156 -9.56 -0.96 -13.93
N ASN A 157 -10.45 -1.74 -14.55
CA ASN A 157 -10.25 -3.18 -14.71
C ASN A 157 -9.05 -3.51 -15.59
N VAL A 158 -8.75 -2.64 -16.56
CA VAL A 158 -7.55 -2.76 -17.41
C VAL A 158 -6.29 -2.62 -16.56
N ILE A 159 -6.28 -1.77 -15.54
CA ILE A 159 -5.14 -1.61 -14.62
C ILE A 159 -4.89 -2.93 -13.88
N VAL A 160 -5.94 -3.54 -13.33
CA VAL A 160 -5.84 -4.82 -12.60
C VAL A 160 -5.28 -5.92 -13.51
N GLN A 161 -5.87 -6.12 -14.69
CA GLN A 161 -5.43 -7.17 -15.62
C GLN A 161 -3.99 -6.93 -16.12
N ARG A 162 -3.65 -5.66 -16.41
CA ARG A 162 -2.29 -5.27 -16.80
C ARG A 162 -1.30 -5.55 -15.68
N ASN A 163 -1.61 -5.22 -14.44
CA ASN A 163 -0.74 -5.49 -13.28
C ASN A 163 -0.48 -6.99 -13.12
N ILE A 164 -1.52 -7.80 -13.17
CA ILE A 164 -1.41 -9.26 -13.08
C ILE A 164 -0.53 -9.78 -14.23
N HIS A 165 -0.77 -9.32 -15.46
CA HIS A 165 0.03 -9.72 -16.62
C HIS A 165 1.50 -9.33 -16.47
N THR A 166 1.79 -8.07 -16.12
CA THR A 166 3.14 -7.57 -15.87
C THR A 166 3.86 -8.43 -14.85
N LEU A 167 3.24 -8.74 -13.71
CA LEU A 167 3.87 -9.53 -12.65
C LEU A 167 4.02 -11.01 -13.03
N LYS A 168 3.08 -11.58 -13.77
CA LYS A 168 3.21 -12.94 -14.30
C LYS A 168 4.37 -13.06 -15.30
N CYS A 169 4.52 -12.09 -16.20
CA CYS A 169 5.65 -12.05 -17.13
C CYS A 169 6.99 -11.81 -16.42
N LEU A 170 6.99 -10.97 -15.38
CA LEU A 170 8.17 -10.70 -14.57
C LEU A 170 8.66 -11.94 -13.81
N GLY A 171 7.72 -12.70 -13.24
CA GLY A 171 8.00 -13.87 -12.41
C GLY A 171 8.74 -13.51 -11.11
N HIS A 172 9.02 -14.55 -10.30
CA HIS A 172 9.70 -14.34 -9.02
C HIS A 172 11.12 -13.80 -9.17
N ALA A 173 11.87 -14.31 -10.15
CA ALA A 173 13.26 -13.87 -10.37
C ALA A 173 13.32 -12.38 -10.74
N GLY A 174 12.47 -11.95 -11.69
CA GLY A 174 12.37 -10.54 -12.04
C GLY A 174 11.91 -9.67 -10.87
N TRP A 175 10.93 -10.13 -10.08
CA TRP A 175 10.52 -9.41 -8.87
C TRP A 175 11.66 -9.17 -7.88
N GLN A 176 12.49 -10.19 -7.63
CA GLN A 176 13.67 -10.04 -6.77
C GLN A 176 14.69 -9.06 -7.36
N GLN A 177 14.91 -9.07 -8.68
CA GLN A 177 15.80 -8.12 -9.35
C GLN A 177 15.29 -6.68 -9.24
N VAL A 178 13.98 -6.45 -9.44
CA VAL A 178 13.34 -5.14 -9.23
C VAL A 178 13.62 -4.64 -7.82
N LEU A 179 13.40 -5.47 -6.80
CA LEU A 179 13.60 -5.07 -5.41
C LEU A 179 15.08 -4.90 -5.06
N ALA A 180 15.98 -5.67 -5.66
CA ALA A 180 17.43 -5.49 -5.51
C ALA A 180 17.94 -4.19 -6.18
N GLY A 181 17.16 -3.59 -7.08
CA GLY A 181 17.57 -2.40 -7.85
C GLY A 181 18.47 -2.76 -9.02
N THR A 182 18.45 -4.01 -9.46
CA THR A 182 19.15 -4.46 -10.66
C THR A 182 18.29 -4.11 -11.88
N GLN A 183 18.88 -3.51 -12.91
CA GLN A 183 18.17 -3.34 -14.19
C GLN A 183 17.83 -4.72 -14.75
N ILE A 184 16.56 -4.90 -15.09
CA ILE A 184 16.11 -6.06 -15.85
C ILE A 184 16.38 -5.70 -17.31
N GLU A 185 17.38 -6.35 -17.91
CA GLU A 185 17.68 -6.26 -19.35
C GLU A 185 16.56 -6.85 -20.21
#